data_AF-A0A0C9Y3V4-F1
#
_entry.id   AF-A0A0C9Y3V4-F1
#
_cell.length_a   1.000
_cell.length_b   1.000
_cell.length_c   1.000
_cell.angle_alpha   90.00
_cell.angle_beta   90.00
_cell.angle_gamma   90.00
#
_symmetry.space_group_name_H-M   'P 1'
#
loop_
_entity.id
_entity.type
_entity.pdbx_description
1 polymer ?
#
loop_
_entity_poly.entity_id
_entity_poly.type
_entity_poly.pdbx_seq_one_letter_code
_entity_poly.pdbx_strand_id
1 'polypeptide(L)'
;LVMAAERKFFEECDTGHVPVIVLLTKADALTLDAVQDLMNKGMSLDDAMRGAAEVEKGIVNDCHVRVEGWLKKYKFPPKDYLSLTGQCLISYCISSCFENYCRNAK
;
A
#
# COMPACT_ATOMS: atom_id res chain seq x y z
N LEU A 1 0.80 7.11 6.80
CA LEU A 1 0.95 7.21 8.27
C LEU A 1 1.68 5.96 8.70
N VAL A 2 2.68 6.09 9.57
CA VAL A 2 3.37 4.96 10.21
C VAL A 2 3.10 5.09 11.70
N MET A 3 2.52 4.07 12.33
CA MET A 3 2.12 4.12 13.74
C MET A 3 3.30 3.75 14.64
N ALA A 4 3.14 3.90 15.95
CA ALA A 4 4.20 3.62 16.92
C ALA A 4 4.73 2.18 16.81
N ALA A 5 3.87 1.21 16.51
CA ALA A 5 4.24 -0.19 16.37
C ALA A 5 5.19 -0.41 15.19
N GLU A 6 4.86 0.10 14.00
CA GLU A 6 5.72 -0.08 12.82
C GLU A 6 7.03 0.69 12.99
N ARG A 7 7.01 1.88 13.60
CA ARG A 7 8.25 2.62 13.92
C ARG A 7 9.16 1.81 14.82
N LYS A 8 8.61 1.25 15.91
CA LYS A 8 9.37 0.41 16.83
C LYS A 8 9.93 -0.83 16.14
N PHE A 9 9.13 -1.46 15.28
CA PHE A 9 9.56 -2.62 14.51
C PHE A 9 10.77 -2.29 13.62
N PHE A 10 10.67 -1.27 12.75
CA PHE A 10 11.73 -0.95 11.81
C PHE A 10 12.95 -0.25 12.43
N GLU A 11 12.84 0.25 13.67
CA GLU A 11 13.96 0.86 14.39
C GLU A 11 14.71 -0.12 15.29
N GLU A 12 14.00 -1.02 15.97
CA GLU A 12 14.57 -1.90 17.00
C GLU A 12 14.69 -3.36 16.58
N CYS A 13 13.88 -3.83 15.63
CA CYS A 13 13.83 -5.25 15.25
C CYS A 13 14.83 -5.56 14.13
N ASP A 14 15.97 -6.13 14.51
CA ASP A 14 16.90 -6.73 13.55
C ASP A 14 16.37 -8.12 13.13
N THR A 15 15.87 -8.22 11.91
CA THR A 15 15.42 -9.50 11.33
C THR A 15 16.57 -10.32 10.76
N GLY A 16 17.81 -9.83 10.87
CA GLY A 16 19.03 -10.44 10.36
C GLY A 16 18.95 -10.64 8.85
N HIS A 17 18.79 -11.89 8.42
CA HIS A 17 18.73 -12.27 7.02
C HIS A 17 17.31 -12.43 6.48
N VAL A 18 16.28 -12.28 7.33
CA VAL A 18 14.88 -12.44 6.91
C VAL A 18 14.39 -11.13 6.29
N PRO A 19 14.03 -11.09 4.99
CA PRO A 19 13.52 -9.89 4.36
C PRO A 19 12.11 -9.56 4.87
N VAL A 20 11.87 -8.29 5.15
CA VAL A 20 10.53 -7.77 5.49
C VAL A 20 9.99 -6.98 4.32
N ILE A 21 8.73 -7.22 3.97
CA ILE A 21 7.97 -6.44 3.00
C ILE A 21 6.83 -5.73 3.69
N VAL A 22 6.44 -4.56 3.19
CA VAL A 22 5.28 -3.81 3.67
C VAL A 22 4.11 -4.07 2.74
N LEU A 23 3.01 -4.57 3.30
CA LEU A 23 1.76 -4.76 2.58
C LEU A 23 0.76 -3.69 3.01
N LEU A 24 0.50 -2.74 2.13
CA LEU A 24 -0.58 -1.78 2.26
C LEU A 24 -1.90 -2.50 1.95
N THR A 25 -2.71 -2.67 2.99
CA THR A 25 -4.02 -3.31 2.91
C THR A 25 -5.13 -2.27 3.07
N LYS A 26 -6.38 -2.65 2.74
CA LYS A 26 -7.57 -1.79 2.77
C LYS A 26 -7.61 -0.65 1.74
N ALA A 27 -7.01 -0.83 0.56
CA ALA A 27 -7.20 0.17 -0.51
C ALA A 27 -8.66 0.23 -0.99
N ASP A 28 -9.40 -0.87 -0.88
CA ASP A 28 -10.82 -1.00 -1.18
C ASP A 28 -11.72 -0.14 -0.28
N ALA A 29 -11.27 0.20 0.94
CA ALA A 29 -11.98 1.17 1.78
C ALA A 29 -11.92 2.60 1.19
N LEU A 30 -10.91 2.89 0.36
CA LEU A 30 -10.71 4.21 -0.25
C LEU A 30 -11.64 4.43 -1.45
N THR A 31 -12.27 3.38 -2.00
CA THR A 31 -13.25 3.54 -3.09
C THR A 31 -14.46 4.33 -2.61
N LEU A 32 -14.95 4.07 -1.39
CA LEU A 32 -16.08 4.83 -0.81
C LEU A 32 -15.70 6.29 -0.53
N ASP A 33 -14.50 6.50 0.02
CA ASP A 33 -13.97 7.84 0.27
C ASP A 33 -13.80 8.62 -1.05
N ALA A 34 -13.29 7.96 -2.10
CA ALA A 34 -13.15 8.53 -3.43
C ALA A 34 -14.49 8.89 -4.09
N VAL A 35 -15.50 8.03 -3.97
CA VAL A 35 -16.87 8.33 -4.44
C VAL A 35 -17.42 9.54 -3.70
N GLN A 36 -17.28 9.58 -2.38
CA GLN A 36 -17.78 10.69 -1.56
C GLN A 36 -17.08 12.01 -1.92
N ASP A 37 -15.77 11.99 -2.14
CA ASP A 37 -15.00 13.16 -2.57
C ASP A 37 -15.44 13.69 -3.94
N LEU A 38 -15.76 12.80 -4.89
CA LEU A 38 -16.26 13.19 -6.20
C LEU A 38 -17.69 13.74 -6.15
N MET A 39 -18.55 13.16 -5.30
CA MET A 39 -19.89 13.69 -5.04
C MET A 39 -19.83 15.06 -4.38
N ASN A 40 -18.91 15.27 -3.43
CA ASN A 40 -18.68 16.57 -2.78
C ASN A 40 -18.21 17.64 -3.80
N LYS A 41 -17.59 17.23 -4.91
CA LYS A 41 -17.21 18.10 -6.04
C LYS A 41 -18.35 18.34 -7.04
N GLY A 42 -19.55 17.82 -6.77
CA GLY A 42 -20.76 18.04 -7.57
C GLY A 42 -21.02 17.00 -8.66
N MET A 43 -20.29 15.88 -8.68
CA MET A 43 -20.60 14.78 -9.61
C MET A 43 -21.85 14.01 -9.19
N SER A 44 -22.56 13.45 -10.16
CA SER A 44 -23.61 12.47 -9.90
C SER A 44 -23.03 11.20 -9.28
N LEU A 45 -23.85 10.39 -8.61
CA LEU A 45 -23.39 9.11 -8.05
C LEU A 45 -22.77 8.20 -9.13
N ASP A 46 -23.43 8.06 -10.28
CA ASP A 46 -22.94 7.23 -11.40
C ASP A 46 -21.60 7.73 -11.95
N ASP A 47 -21.44 9.05 -12.11
CA ASP A 47 -20.17 9.64 -12.57
C ASP A 47 -19.06 9.49 -11.52
N ALA A 48 -19.40 9.70 -10.25
CA ALA A 48 -18.49 9.52 -9.13
C ALA A 48 -18.01 8.06 -9.02
N MET A 49 -18.91 7.09 -9.15
CA MET A 49 -18.56 5.66 -9.15
C MET A 49 -17.62 5.30 -10.30
N ARG A 50 -17.85 5.86 -11.49
CA ARG A 50 -16.97 5.64 -12.66
C ARG A 50 -15.59 6.30 -12.50
N GLY A 51 -15.51 7.47 -11.86
CA GLY A 51 -14.26 8.18 -11.60
C GLY A 51 -13.50 7.68 -10.37
N ALA A 52 -14.16 6.99 -9.44
CA ALA A 52 -13.60 6.60 -8.15
C ALA A 52 -12.34 5.73 -8.27
N ALA A 53 -12.28 4.83 -9.26
CA ALA A 53 -11.13 3.95 -9.44
C ALA A 53 -9.82 4.71 -9.73
N GLU A 54 -9.89 5.84 -10.44
CA GLU A 54 -8.70 6.65 -10.73
C GLU A 54 -8.28 7.48 -9.51
N VAL A 55 -9.26 8.02 -8.78
CA VAL A 55 -9.01 8.72 -7.52
C VAL A 55 -8.42 7.78 -6.47
N GLU A 56 -8.97 6.57 -6.34
CA GLU A 56 -8.45 5.51 -5.47
C GLU A 56 -6.98 5.21 -5.77
N LYS A 57 -6.62 4.99 -7.06
CA LYS A 57 -5.22 4.77 -7.46
C LYS A 57 -4.32 5.92 -7.02
N GLY A 58 -4.78 7.17 -7.18
CA GLY A 58 -4.05 8.35 -6.70
C GLY A 58 -3.81 8.31 -5.20
N ILE A 59 -4.85 8.05 -4.40
CA ILE A 59 -4.75 7.96 -2.94
C ILE A 59 -3.82 6.83 -2.51
N VAL A 60 -3.92 5.66 -3.13
CA VAL A 60 -3.05 4.51 -2.86
C VAL A 60 -1.60 4.84 -3.17
N ASN A 61 -1.33 5.47 -4.32
CA ASN A 61 0.01 5.88 -4.70
C ASN A 61 0.58 6.93 -3.73
N ASP A 62 -0.20 7.93 -3.35
CA ASP A 62 0.22 8.94 -2.37
C ASP A 62 0.50 8.32 -1.00
N CYS A 63 -0.30 7.34 -0.59
CA CYS A 63 -0.08 6.57 0.63
C CYS A 63 1.22 5.76 0.54
N HIS A 64 1.43 5.05 -0.57
CA HIS A 64 2.64 4.27 -0.84
C HIS A 64 3.89 5.16 -0.72
N VAL A 65 3.95 6.25 -1.49
CA VAL A 65 5.11 7.16 -1.51
C VAL A 65 5.40 7.72 -0.11
N ARG A 66 4.35 8.08 0.64
CA ARG A 66 4.51 8.59 2.01
C ARG A 66 5.05 7.53 2.97
N VAL A 67 4.49 6.33 2.95
CA VAL A 67 4.91 5.22 3.81
C VAL A 67 6.35 4.83 3.49
N GLU A 68 6.67 4.70 2.21
CA GLU A 68 8.02 4.40 1.74
C GLU A 68 9.03 5.47 2.16
N GLY A 69 8.70 6.75 1.98
CA GLY A 69 9.57 7.86 2.39
C GLY A 69 9.80 7.97 3.89
N TRP A 70 8.92 7.40 4.72
CA TRP A 70 9.10 7.33 6.17
C TRP A 70 9.91 6.10 6.56
N LEU A 71 9.53 4.93 6.03
CA LEU A 71 10.11 3.65 6.44
C LEU A 71 11.53 3.43 5.94
N LYS A 72 11.91 4.00 4.78
CA LYS A 72 13.29 3.95 4.28
C LYS A 72 14.32 4.65 5.18
N LYS A 73 13.88 5.46 6.14
CA LYS A 73 14.76 6.23 7.04
C LYS A 73 15.12 5.50 8.33
N TYR A 74 14.42 4.40 8.65
CA TYR A 74 14.68 3.63 9.87
C TYR A 74 15.88 2.71 9.71
N LYS A 75 16.40 2.26 10.86
CA LYS A 75 17.61 1.42 10.93
C LYS A 75 17.48 0.11 10.14
N PHE A 76 16.31 -0.50 10.13
CA PHE A 76 16.02 -1.74 9.42
C PHE A 76 14.90 -1.49 8.39
N PRO A 77 15.20 -0.92 7.21
CA PRO A 77 14.16 -0.60 6.24
C PRO A 77 13.61 -1.87 5.57
N PRO A 78 12.32 -1.88 5.19
CA PRO A 78 11.75 -2.99 4.43
C PRO A 78 12.38 -3.08 3.03
N LYS A 79 12.36 -4.29 2.46
CA LYS A 79 12.91 -4.58 1.13
C LYS A 79 11.99 -4.15 0.00
N ASP A 80 10.69 -4.22 0.21
CA ASP A 80 9.69 -3.91 -0.82
C ASP A 80 8.36 -3.45 -0.22
N TYR A 81 7.54 -2.81 -1.05
CA TYR A 81 6.25 -2.23 -0.70
C TYR A 81 5.20 -2.64 -1.72
N LEU A 82 4.10 -3.22 -1.23
CA LEU A 82 3.04 -3.76 -2.05
C LEU A 82 1.71 -3.17 -1.63
N SER A 83 0.86 -2.84 -2.59
CA SER A 83 -0.50 -2.35 -2.33
C SER A 83 -1.50 -3.37 -2.84
N LEU A 84 -2.40 -3.82 -1.96
CA LEU A 84 -3.55 -4.62 -2.38
C LEU A 84 -4.63 -3.66 -2.86
N THR A 85 -4.94 -3.69 -4.15
CA THR A 85 -6.05 -2.94 -4.74
C THR A 85 -7.15 -3.89 -5.22
N GLY A 86 -8.41 -3.46 -5.11
CA GLY A 86 -9.57 -4.28 -5.47
C GLY A 86 -9.65 -5.62 -4.72
N GLN A 87 -10.17 -6.65 -5.39
CA GLN A 87 -10.36 -8.00 -4.82
C GLN A 87 -9.10 -8.88 -4.94
N CYS A 88 -7.88 -8.35 -4.71
CA CYS A 88 -6.68 -9.21 -4.63
C CYS A 88 -6.69 -9.97 -3.30
N LEU A 89 -6.76 -11.30 -3.33
CA LEU A 89 -6.45 -12.11 -2.15
C LEU A 89 -4.97 -12.00 -1.83
N ILE A 90 -4.66 -11.82 -0.54
CA ILE A 90 -3.29 -11.72 -0.01
C ILE A 90 -2.39 -12.84 -0.56
N SER A 91 -2.90 -14.07 -0.70
CA SER A 91 -2.16 -15.21 -1.22
C SER A 91 -1.61 -15.01 -2.64
N TYR A 92 -2.39 -14.39 -3.55
CA TYR A 92 -1.93 -14.14 -4.93
C TYR A 92 -0.86 -13.08 -4.97
N CYS A 93 -1.08 -11.99 -4.24
CA CYS A 93 -0.16 -10.86 -4.19
C CYS A 93 1.18 -11.26 -3.51
N ILE A 94 1.18 -12.16 -2.51
CA ILE A 94 2.43 -12.69 -1.93
C ILE A 94 3.14 -13.66 -2.90
N SER A 95 2.42 -14.54 -3.59
CA SER A 95 3.03 -15.51 -4.52
C SER A 95 3.79 -14.82 -5.66
N SER A 96 3.17 -13.82 -6.30
CA SER A 96 3.80 -13.06 -7.38
C SER A 96 5.04 -12.30 -6.92
N CYS A 97 5.03 -11.81 -5.68
CA CYS A 97 6.17 -11.10 -5.11
C CYS A 97 7.30 -12.04 -4.72
N PHE A 98 6.99 -13.22 -4.18
CA PHE A 98 7.99 -14.24 -3.92
C PHE A 98 8.65 -14.72 -5.22
N GLU A 99 7.87 -14.93 -6.27
CA GLU A 99 8.38 -15.26 -7.60
C GLU A 99 9.30 -14.17 -8.17
N ASN A 100 8.91 -12.89 -8.09
CA ASN A 100 9.74 -11.78 -8.54
C ASN A 100 11.01 -11.61 -7.70
N TYR A 101 10.91 -11.76 -6.38
CA TYR A 101 12.06 -11.71 -5.48
C TYR A 101 13.07 -12.82 -5.81
N CYS A 102 12.60 -14.07 -5.95
CA CYS A 102 13.45 -15.19 -6.35
C CYS A 102 14.05 -15.02 -7.75
N ARG A 103 13.35 -14.36 -8.67
CA ARG A 103 13.83 -14.12 -10.04
C ARG A 103 14.94 -13.05 -10.11
N ASN A 104 14.86 -12.02 -9.26
CA ASN A 104 15.83 -10.91 -9.21
C ASN A 104 17.00 -11.15 -8.25
N ALA A 105 17.00 -12.24 -7.48
CA ALA A 105 18.09 -12.63 -6.59
C ALA A 105 19.26 -13.37 -7.29
N LYS A 106 19.38 -13.26 -8.63
CA LYS A 106 20.46 -13.85 -9.44
C LYS A 106 21.45 -12.80 -9.92
#